data_AF-A0AAD1MBY7-F1
#
_entry.id   AF-A0AAD1MBY7-F1
#
_cell.length_a   1.000
_cell.length_b   1.000
_cell.length_c   1.000
_cell.angle_alpha   90.00
_cell.angle_beta   90.00
_cell.angle_gamma   90.00
#
_symmetry.space_group_name_H-M   'P 1'
#
loop_
_entity.id
_entity.type
_entity.pdbx_description
1 polymer ?
#
loop_
_entity_poly.entity_id
_entity_poly.type
_entity_poly.pdbx_seq_one_letter_code
_entity_poly.pdbx_strand_id
1 'polypeptide(L)' 'MSPYVPALLDRIVELDPERIILIKADVYDVAYPALAGAGLPVSKIRVPFPSSGQQEKFRVAFGRALAE' A
#
# COMPACT_ATOMS: atom_id res chain seq x y z
N MET A 1 -1.83 16.76 0.67
CA MET A 1 -1.26 15.60 -0.06
C MET A 1 0.24 15.59 0.20
N SER A 2 0.85 14.44 0.49
CA SER A 2 2.30 14.36 0.72
C SER A 2 3.06 14.68 -0.59
N PRO A 3 4.17 15.44 -0.54
CA PRO A 3 4.93 15.81 -1.74
C PRO A 3 5.56 14.62 -2.46
N TYR A 4 5.62 13.44 -1.81
CA TYR A 4 6.21 12.23 -2.38
C TYR A 4 5.23 11.41 -3.23
N VAL A 5 3.92 11.65 -3.15
CA VAL A 5 2.91 10.84 -3.87
C VAL A 5 3.00 10.99 -5.39
N PRO A 6 3.19 12.18 -5.97
CA PRO A 6 3.31 12.31 -7.43
C PRO A 6 4.44 11.46 -8.01
N ALA A 7 5.66 11.59 -7.47
CA ALA A 7 6.81 10.79 -7.93
C ALA A 7 6.65 9.29 -7.66
N LEU A 8 5.84 8.89 -6.67
CA LEU A 8 5.49 7.49 -6.45
C LEU A 8 4.57 6.96 -7.57
N LEU A 9 3.59 7.75 -8.02
CA LEU A 9 2.70 7.38 -9.12
C LEU A 9 3.49 7.15 -10.42
N ASP A 10 4.41 8.06 -10.74
CA ASP A 10 5.24 7.95 -11.95
C ASP A 10 6.02 6.63 -11.96
N ARG A 11 6.64 6.27 -10.83
CA ARG A 11 7.40 5.01 -10.68
C ARG A 11 6.52 3.78 -10.76
N ILE A 12 5.31 3.84 -10.21
CA ILE A 12 4.37 2.71 -10.25
C ILE A 12 3.91 2.44 -11.68
N VAL A 13 3.62 3.50 -12.44
CA VAL A 13 3.25 3.36 -13.86
C VAL A 13 4.39 2.72 -14.66
N GLU A 14 5.64 3.12 -14.39
CA GLU A 14 6.82 2.52 -15.04
C GLU A 14 7.02 1.04 -14.68
N LEU A 15 6.73 0.66 -13.44
CA LEU A 15 6.87 -0.72 -12.96
C LEU A 15 5.76 -1.66 -13.44
N ASP A 16 4.60 -1.13 -13.82
CA ASP A 16 3.39 -1.88 -14.20
C ASP A 16 3.08 -3.07 -13.28
N PRO A 17 2.89 -2.83 -11.96
CA PRO A 17 2.74 -3.92 -11.01
C PRO A 17 1.37 -4.58 -11.14
N GLU A 18 1.33 -5.92 -11.06
CA GLU A 18 0.08 -6.68 -10.94
C GLU A 18 -0.69 -6.36 -9.63
N ARG A 19 0.02 -5.88 -8.60
CA ARG A 19 -0.54 -5.58 -7.29
C ARG A 19 0.29 -4.60 -6.48
N ILE A 20 -0.37 -3.73 -5.74
CA ILE A 20 0.26 -2.77 -4.81
C ILE A 20 -0.29 -2.99 -3.40
N ILE A 21 0.60 -3.21 -2.43
CA ILE A 21 0.25 -3.36 -1.01
C ILE A 21 0.94 -2.26 -0.22
N LEU A 22 0.17 -1.45 0.50
CA LEU A 22 0.70 -0.37 1.33
C LEU A 22 0.95 -0.87 2.75
N ILE A 23 2.19 -0.71 3.21
CA ILE A 23 2.61 -1.08 4.56
C ILE A 23 2.72 0.20 5.40
N LYS A 24 2.19 0.14 6.63
CA LYS A 24 2.10 1.23 7.62
C LYS A 24 0.86 2.12 7.40
N ALA A 25 0.24 2.52 8.51
CA ALA A 25 -1.03 3.24 8.50
C ALA A 25 -0.95 4.63 7.84
N ASP A 26 0.10 5.40 8.13
CA ASP A 26 0.28 6.73 7.55
C ASP A 26 0.56 6.67 6.04
N VAL A 27 1.31 5.67 5.57
CA VAL A 27 1.51 5.41 4.14
C VAL A 27 0.18 5.09 3.46
N TYR A 28 -0.64 4.22 4.06
CA TYR A 28 -1.97 3.91 3.57
C TYR A 28 -2.82 5.18 3.44
N ASP A 29 -2.93 5.96 4.52
CA ASP A 29 -3.78 7.14 4.57
C ASP A 29 -3.36 8.22 3.56
N VAL A 30 -2.06 8.31 3.28
CA VAL A 30 -1.49 9.30 2.36
C VAL A 30 -1.56 8.85 0.89
N ALA A 31 -1.25 7.58 0.59
CA ALA A 31 -1.06 7.12 -0.78
C ALA A 31 -2.30 6.42 -1.36
N TYR A 32 -3.09 5.71 -0.54
CA TYR A 32 -4.23 4.92 -1.02
C TYR A 32 -5.23 5.75 -1.83
N PRO A 33 -5.68 6.95 -1.41
CA PRO A 33 -6.67 7.70 -2.17
C PRO A 33 -6.19 8.08 -3.58
N ALA A 34 -4.90 8.39 -3.72
CA ALA A 34 -4.31 8.75 -5.01
C ALA A 34 -4.15 7.52 -5.92
N LEU A 35 -3.67 6.41 -5.37
CA LEU A 35 -3.49 5.15 -6.10
C LEU A 35 -4.83 4.58 -6.56
N ALA A 36 -5.82 4.54 -5.67
CA ALA A 36 -7.17 4.07 -6.00
C ALA A 36 -7.87 5.02 -6.98
N GLY A 37 -7.73 6.34 -6.80
CA GLY A 37 -8.27 7.33 -7.73
C GLY A 37 -7.66 7.26 -9.13
N ALA A 38 -6.42 6.80 -9.25
CA ALA A 38 -5.75 6.53 -10.52
C ALA A 38 -6.10 5.15 -11.13
N GLY A 39 -6.93 4.35 -10.48
CA GLY A 39 -7.32 3.02 -10.95
C GLY A 39 -6.22 1.96 -10.85
N LEU A 40 -5.17 2.21 -10.06
CA LEU A 40 -4.05 1.26 -9.89
C LEU A 40 -4.48 0.07 -9.02
N PRO A 41 -3.84 -1.11 -9.17
CA PRO A 41 -4.21 -2.35 -8.47
C PRO A 41 -3.76 -2.36 -7.00
N VAL A 42 -4.16 -1.34 -6.24
CA VAL A 42 -3.84 -1.17 -4.82
C VAL A 42 -4.84 -1.89 -3.94
N SER A 43 -4.34 -2.71 -3.01
CA SER A 43 -5.20 -3.37 -2.04
C SER A 43 -5.79 -2.37 -1.05
N LYS A 44 -7.08 -2.53 -0.73
CA LYS A 44 -7.80 -1.74 0.29
C LYS A 44 -7.52 -2.21 1.73
N ILE A 45 -6.71 -3.25 1.89
CA ILE A 45 -6.41 -3.81 3.21
C ILE A 45 -5.29 -2.99 3.86
N ARG A 46 -5.59 -2.43 5.05
CA ARG A 46 -4.59 -1.75 5.88
C ARG A 46 -3.63 -2.75 6.50
N VAL A 47 -2.38 -2.73 6.07
CA VAL A 47 -1.30 -3.58 6.60
C VAL A 47 -0.44 -2.77 7.60
N PRO A 48 -0.32 -3.20 8.88
CA PRO A 48 0.50 -2.49 9.85
C PRO A 48 1.99 -2.60 9.50
N PHE A 49 2.83 -1.72 10.04
CA PHE A 49 4.28 -1.94 9.95
C PHE A 49 4.69 -3.09 10.89
N PRO A 50 5.61 -3.99 10.47
CA PRO A 50 6.05 -5.13 11.28
C PRO A 50 7.04 -4.70 12.39
N SER A 51 6.61 -3.82 13.29
CA SER A 51 7.39 -3.49 14.50
C SER A 51 7.41 -4.66 15.49
N SER A 52 8.23 -4.55 16.54
CA SER A 52 8.29 -5.55 17.61
C SER A 52 6.89 -5.78 18.21
N GLY A 53 6.45 -7.05 18.25
CA GLY A 53 5.13 -7.46 18.74
C GLY A 53 3.99 -7.34 17.71
N GLN A 54 4.26 -6.85 16.49
CA GLN A 54 3.26 -6.70 15.41
C GLN A 54 3.48 -7.69 14.26
N GLN A 55 4.51 -8.54 14.30
CA GLN A 55 4.87 -9.41 13.17
C GLN A 55 3.75 -10.35 12.77
N GLU A 56 3.05 -10.95 13.73
CA GLU A 56 1.92 -11.85 13.44
C GLU A 56 0.74 -11.10 12.82
N LYS A 57 0.44 -9.89 13.33
CA LYS A 57 -0.60 -9.02 12.75
C LYS A 57 -0.24 -8.59 11.34
N PHE A 58 1.01 -8.24 11.08
CA PHE A 58 1.53 -7.96 9.75
C PHE A 58 1.33 -9.17 8.83
N ARG A 59 1.80 -10.36 9.24
CA ARG A 59 1.72 -11.59 8.45
C ARG A 59 0.28 -11.90 8.03
N VAL A 60 -0.67 -11.82 8.97
CA VAL A 60 -2.08 -12.05 8.70
C VAL A 60 -2.67 -10.99 7.77
N ALA A 61 -2.42 -9.70 8.04
CA ALA A 61 -2.94 -8.61 7.21
C ALA A 61 -2.35 -8.62 5.80
N PHE A 62 -1.05 -8.85 5.67
CA PHE A 62 -0.37 -8.96 4.38
C PHE A 62 -0.88 -10.16 3.58
N GLY A 63 -1.09 -11.32 4.22
CA GLY A 63 -1.67 -12.49 3.57
C GLY A 63 -3.07 -12.21 3.01
N ARG A 64 -3.90 -11.43 3.72
CA ARG A 64 -5.21 -10.99 3.20
C ARG A 64 -5.06 -10.03 2.02
N ALA A 65 -4.15 -9.04 2.12
CA ALA A 65 -3.89 -8.09 1.03
C ALA A 65 -3.37 -8.76 -0.25
N LEU A 66 -2.59 -9.84 -0.11
CA LEU A 66 -2.07 -10.63 -1.21
C LEU A 66 -3.11 -11.56 -1.85
N ALA A 67 -4.19 -11.90 -1.14
CA ALA A 67 -5.24 -12.79 -1.63
C ALA A 67 -6.47 -12.08 -2.20
N GLU A 68 -6.55 -10.74 -2.07
CA GLU A 68 -7.64 -9.90 -2.61
C GLU A 68 -7.77 -9.99 -4.14
#